data_AF-A0A969HNI7-F1
#
_entry.id   AF-A0A969HNI7-F1
#
_cell.length_a   1.000
_cell.length_b   1.000
_cell.length_c   1.000
_cell.angle_alpha   90.00
_cell.angle_beta   90.00
_cell.angle_gamma   90.00
#
_symmetry.space_group_name_H-M   'P 1'
#
loop_
_entity.id
_entity.type
_entity.pdbx_description
1 polymer ?
#
loop_
_entity_poly.entity_id
_entity_poly.type
_entity_poly.pdbx_seq_one_letter_code
_entity_poly.pdbx_strand_id
1 'polypeptide(L)'
;MKRKIFIGFTSIFTHLLFMSIAQGQNHIVVHGHQDPQQIEAMVNHYAKHWEIDGMTIIVSFTPEMNNALHGWVQYEENQALQQKNAFIKINKNIETDKQFIALAHEMIHVKQYYRGELVAHTDKAFSWKGQSFTNILRLAYTDRAWEEEAFGLERALYFNFLQHQQENNLATR
;
A
#
# COMPACT_ATOMS: atom_id res chain seq x y z
N MET A 1 -18.84 -7.54 -66.17
CA MET A 1 -19.93 -6.94 -65.37
C MET A 1 -20.49 -8.07 -64.51
N LYS A 2 -20.34 -8.21 -63.19
CA LYS A 2 -20.06 -7.31 -62.05
C LYS A 2 -19.06 -8.01 -61.09
N ARG A 3 -18.16 -7.24 -60.49
CA ARG A 3 -17.27 -7.67 -59.39
C ARG A 3 -18.06 -7.73 -58.07
N LYS A 4 -17.85 -8.76 -57.26
CA LYS A 4 -17.81 -8.65 -55.79
C LYS A 4 -16.79 -9.63 -55.24
N ILE A 5 -15.69 -9.07 -54.75
CA ILE A 5 -14.66 -9.73 -53.96
C ILE A 5 -15.13 -9.60 -52.50
N PHE A 6 -15.21 -10.70 -51.77
CA PHE A 6 -15.27 -10.69 -50.31
C PHE A 6 -14.03 -11.41 -49.81
N ILE A 7 -13.06 -10.63 -49.33
CA ILE A 7 -11.93 -11.08 -48.54
C ILE A 7 -12.22 -10.58 -47.12
N GLY A 8 -12.26 -11.51 -46.16
CA GLY A 8 -12.49 -11.22 -44.75
C GLY A 8 -11.92 -12.36 -43.92
N PHE A 9 -10.61 -12.31 -43.72
CA PHE A 9 -9.80 -13.19 -42.90
C PHE A 9 -10.24 -13.19 -41.43
N THR A 10 -10.26 -14.39 -40.83
CA THR A 10 -9.84 -14.77 -39.47
C THR A 10 -10.07 -13.77 -38.33
N SER A 11 -10.78 -14.20 -37.27
CA SER A 11 -10.10 -14.43 -35.98
C SER A 11 -11.06 -15.03 -34.95
N ILE A 12 -10.70 -16.22 -34.46
CA ILE A 12 -11.18 -16.80 -33.23
C ILE A 12 -10.69 -15.90 -32.10
N PHE A 13 -11.54 -15.02 -31.57
CA PHE A 13 -11.23 -14.34 -30.32
C PHE A 13 -11.82 -15.15 -29.17
N THR A 14 -11.01 -16.14 -28.78
CA THR A 14 -10.88 -16.65 -27.42
C THR A 14 -10.84 -15.45 -26.46
N HIS A 15 -11.98 -15.02 -25.95
CA HIS A 15 -11.98 -14.33 -24.65
C HIS A 15 -11.87 -15.41 -23.60
N LEU A 16 -10.63 -15.81 -23.35
CA LEU A 16 -10.21 -16.38 -22.09
C LEU A 16 -10.73 -15.48 -20.99
N LEU A 17 -11.83 -15.90 -20.36
CA LEU A 17 -12.21 -15.42 -19.05
C LEU A 17 -11.17 -15.97 -18.07
N PHE A 18 -9.98 -15.38 -18.05
CA PHE A 18 -9.11 -15.45 -16.88
C PHE A 18 -9.74 -14.55 -15.81
N MET A 19 -10.90 -14.96 -15.27
CA MET A 19 -11.26 -14.60 -13.91
C MET A 19 -10.42 -15.49 -12.99
N SER A 20 -9.13 -15.19 -12.89
CA SER A 20 -8.32 -15.64 -11.77
C SER A 20 -8.64 -14.72 -10.58
N ILE A 21 -9.86 -14.81 -10.05
CA ILE A 21 -10.20 -14.16 -8.78
C ILE A 21 -10.11 -15.24 -7.70
N ALA A 22 -8.87 -15.45 -7.26
CA ALA A 22 -8.52 -15.75 -5.88
C ALA A 22 -6.98 -15.63 -5.73
N GLN A 23 -6.42 -14.46 -6.05
CA GLN A 23 -5.25 -14.00 -5.31
C GLN A 23 -5.75 -13.53 -3.95
N GLY A 24 -5.13 -14.04 -2.88
CA GLY A 24 -5.73 -14.18 -1.56
C GLY A 24 -6.14 -12.86 -0.93
N GLN A 25 -7.22 -12.87 -0.15
CA GLN A 25 -7.55 -11.74 0.72
C GLN A 25 -6.34 -11.41 1.63
N ASN A 26 -6.08 -10.13 1.87
CA ASN A 26 -5.02 -9.76 2.82
C ASN A 26 -5.34 -10.30 4.22
N HIS A 27 -4.31 -10.81 4.90
CA HIS A 27 -4.40 -11.16 6.31
C HIS A 27 -3.89 -10.00 7.14
N ILE A 28 -4.80 -9.30 7.84
CA ILE A 28 -4.48 -8.10 8.62
C ILE A 28 -4.49 -8.45 10.10
N VAL A 29 -3.45 -8.02 10.81
CA VAL A 29 -3.35 -8.18 12.27
C VAL A 29 -3.02 -6.84 12.90
N VAL A 30 -3.78 -6.45 13.92
CA VAL A 30 -3.58 -5.18 14.64
C VAL A 30 -3.23 -5.44 16.10
N HIS A 31 -2.19 -4.77 16.59
CA HIS A 31 -1.75 -4.83 17.98
C HIS A 31 -1.61 -3.43 18.58
N GLY A 32 -2.03 -3.28 19.84
CA GLY A 32 -1.68 -2.13 20.68
C GLY A 32 -2.54 -0.87 20.53
N HIS A 33 -3.52 -0.83 19.63
CA HIS A 33 -4.51 0.25 19.52
C HIS A 33 -5.80 -0.06 20.31
N GLN A 34 -6.49 0.96 20.82
CA GLN A 34 -7.74 0.79 21.60
C GLN A 34 -8.91 0.32 20.72
N ASP A 35 -8.90 0.71 19.44
CA ASP A 35 -9.88 0.31 18.45
C ASP A 35 -9.19 -0.42 17.29
N PRO A 36 -8.96 -1.74 17.38
CA PRO A 36 -8.31 -2.50 16.31
C PRO A 36 -9.19 -2.66 15.06
N GLN A 37 -10.52 -2.60 15.21
CA GLN A 37 -11.46 -2.75 14.09
C GLN A 37 -11.41 -1.54 13.16
N GLN A 38 -11.31 -0.33 13.73
CA GLN A 38 -11.11 0.88 12.94
C GLN A 38 -9.79 0.84 12.16
N ILE A 39 -8.69 0.38 12.79
CA ILE A 39 -7.40 0.24 12.12
C ILE A 39 -7.48 -0.78 10.99
N GLU A 40 -8.10 -1.94 11.22
CA GLU A 40 -8.30 -2.95 10.19
C GLU A 40 -9.14 -2.41 9.02
N ALA A 41 -10.19 -1.63 9.31
CA ALA A 41 -11.00 -0.97 8.29
C ALA A 41 -10.19 0.04 7.47
N MET A 42 -9.31 0.82 8.10
CA MET A 42 -8.39 1.74 7.41
C MET A 42 -7.43 0.98 6.49
N VAL A 43 -6.76 -0.06 7.01
CA VAL A 43 -5.80 -0.88 6.22
C VAL A 43 -6.50 -1.53 5.04
N ASN A 44 -7.67 -2.12 5.24
CA ASN A 44 -8.48 -2.71 4.16
C ASN A 44 -8.86 -1.66 3.12
N HIS A 45 -9.29 -0.46 3.55
CA HIS A 45 -9.66 0.63 2.65
C HIS A 45 -8.47 1.06 1.77
N TYR A 46 -7.30 1.26 2.37
CA TYR A 46 -6.08 1.66 1.65
C TYR A 46 -5.56 0.56 0.73
N ALA A 47 -5.56 -0.70 1.19
CA ALA A 47 -5.16 -1.83 0.38
C ALA A 47 -6.07 -1.99 -0.84
N LYS A 48 -7.40 -1.88 -0.64
CA LYS A 48 -8.38 -1.90 -1.74
C LYS A 48 -8.18 -0.74 -2.71
N HIS A 49 -7.90 0.47 -2.22
CA HIS A 49 -7.66 1.64 -3.06
C HIS A 49 -6.52 1.44 -4.08
N TRP A 50 -5.51 0.63 -3.74
CA TRP A 50 -4.37 0.34 -4.62
C TRP A 50 -4.31 -1.08 -5.18
N GLU A 51 -5.38 -1.85 -5.01
CA GLU A 51 -5.47 -3.25 -5.45
C GLU A 51 -4.33 -4.11 -4.87
N ILE A 52 -3.99 -3.86 -3.59
CA ILE A 52 -3.04 -4.67 -2.84
C ILE A 52 -3.78 -5.90 -2.32
N ASP A 53 -3.34 -7.09 -2.73
CA ASP A 53 -3.86 -8.37 -2.30
C ASP A 53 -2.74 -9.38 -1.98
N GLY A 54 -3.13 -10.51 -1.38
CA GLY A 54 -2.25 -11.64 -1.11
C GLY A 54 -1.16 -11.36 -0.07
N MET A 55 -1.30 -10.31 0.75
CA MET A 55 -0.31 -9.91 1.74
C MET A 55 -0.73 -10.25 3.17
N THR A 56 0.25 -10.50 4.04
CA THR A 56 0.07 -10.34 5.48
C THR A 56 0.49 -8.93 5.88
N ILE A 57 -0.39 -8.17 6.53
CA ILE A 57 -0.11 -6.81 7.00
C ILE A 57 -0.31 -6.77 8.52
N ILE A 58 0.79 -6.54 9.25
CA ILE A 58 0.78 -6.48 10.72
C ILE A 58 1.02 -5.03 11.13
N VAL A 59 0.07 -4.44 11.85
CA VAL A 59 0.14 -3.06 12.36
C VAL A 59 0.29 -3.08 13.87
N SER A 60 1.37 -2.49 14.38
CA SER A 60 1.69 -2.47 15.82
C SER A 60 1.86 -1.04 16.34
N PHE A 61 1.05 -0.67 17.34
CA PHE A 61 1.16 0.62 18.03
C PHE A 61 2.03 0.43 19.28
N THR A 62 3.22 1.04 19.29
CA THR A 62 4.23 0.85 20.35
C THR A 62 4.67 2.19 20.97
N PRO A 63 4.92 2.24 22.29
CA PRO A 63 5.51 3.42 22.93
C PRO A 63 7.01 3.57 22.61
N GLU A 64 7.66 2.50 22.15
CA GLU A 64 9.09 2.46 21.88
C GLU A 64 9.37 2.81 20.41
N MET A 65 9.33 4.11 20.10
CA MET A 65 9.88 4.63 18.85
C MET A 65 10.69 5.89 19.08
N ASN A 66 11.70 6.08 18.23
CA ASN A 66 12.46 7.32 18.19
C ASN A 66 11.53 8.47 17.81
N ASN A 67 11.54 9.55 18.60
CA ASN A 67 10.67 10.73 18.45
C ASN A 67 10.73 11.40 17.06
N ALA A 68 11.77 11.15 16.26
CA ALA A 68 11.90 11.73 14.93
C ALA A 68 10.96 11.11 13.88
N LEU A 69 10.44 9.89 14.10
CA LEU A 69 9.56 9.19 13.16
C LEU A 69 8.23 8.81 13.85
N HIS A 70 7.11 9.08 13.18
CA HIS A 70 5.78 8.72 13.69
C HIS A 70 5.36 7.29 13.33
N GLY A 71 6.05 6.68 12.36
CA GLY A 71 5.85 5.31 11.93
C GLY A 71 7.07 4.77 11.17
N TRP A 72 7.04 3.48 10.84
CA TRP A 72 7.92 2.86 9.87
C TRP A 72 7.36 1.53 9.35
N VAL A 73 7.81 1.12 8.15
CA VAL A 73 7.48 -0.16 7.51
C VAL A 73 8.70 -1.04 7.31
N GLN A 74 8.57 -2.33 7.65
CA GLN A 74 9.39 -3.42 7.14
C GLN A 74 8.59 -4.17 6.07
N TYR A 75 9.14 -4.29 4.86
CA TYR A 75 8.56 -5.14 3.82
C TYR A 75 9.46 -6.35 3.59
N GLU A 76 8.85 -7.53 3.55
CA GLU A 76 9.54 -8.80 3.30
C GLU A 76 8.80 -9.58 2.22
N GLU A 77 9.56 -10.06 1.23
CA GLU A 77 9.02 -10.91 0.18
C GLU A 77 9.83 -12.20 0.07
N ASN A 78 9.14 -13.32 0.21
CA ASN A 78 9.70 -14.65 -0.01
C ASN A 78 9.17 -15.18 -1.34
N GLN A 79 10.00 -15.08 -2.38
CA GLN A 79 9.63 -15.50 -3.73
C GLN A 79 9.36 -17.01 -3.83
N ALA A 80 10.10 -17.84 -3.08
CA ALA A 80 9.93 -19.30 -3.11
C ALA A 80 8.61 -19.74 -2.49
N LEU A 81 8.13 -19.03 -1.46
CA LEU A 81 6.86 -19.28 -0.79
C LEU A 81 5.70 -18.44 -1.33
N GLN A 82 5.97 -17.52 -2.27
CA GLN A 82 5.02 -16.53 -2.77
C GLN A 82 4.35 -15.73 -1.64
N GLN A 83 5.13 -15.39 -0.61
CA GLN A 83 4.65 -14.66 0.56
C GLN A 83 5.15 -13.22 0.55
N LYS A 84 4.24 -12.29 0.83
CA LYS A 84 4.52 -10.87 0.99
C LYS A 84 4.02 -10.41 2.35
N ASN A 85 4.92 -9.85 3.15
CA ASN A 85 4.62 -9.41 4.51
C ASN A 85 4.98 -7.93 4.65
N ALA A 86 4.10 -7.16 5.29
CA ALA A 86 4.39 -5.81 5.72
C ALA A 86 4.21 -5.71 7.25
N PHE A 87 5.24 -5.22 7.94
CA PHE A 87 5.20 -4.94 9.37
C PHE A 87 5.26 -3.43 9.57
N ILE A 88 4.13 -2.85 9.95
CA ILE A 88 3.98 -1.42 10.21
C ILE A 88 4.07 -1.21 11.72
N LYS A 89 4.91 -0.26 12.16
CA LYS A 89 4.86 0.25 13.54
C LYS A 89 4.47 1.71 13.56
N ILE A 90 3.62 2.08 14.52
CA ILE A 90 3.13 3.46 14.73
C ILE A 90 3.38 3.88 16.18
N ASN A 91 3.68 5.16 16.38
CA ASN A 91 3.97 5.71 17.70
C ASN A 91 2.68 5.75 18.52
N LYS A 92 2.62 5.02 19.63
CA LYS A 92 1.44 5.00 20.49
C LYS A 92 1.27 6.27 21.32
N ASN A 93 2.34 7.05 21.50
CA ASN A 93 2.37 8.20 22.41
C ASN A 93 1.99 9.54 21.73
N ILE A 94 1.59 9.51 20.46
CA ILE A 94 1.10 10.71 19.75
C ILE A 94 -0.42 10.71 19.67
N GLU A 95 -1.01 11.88 19.43
CA GLU A 95 -2.46 12.04 19.23
C GLU A 95 -3.02 11.08 18.18
N THR A 96 -4.22 10.55 18.42
CA THR A 96 -4.87 9.55 17.55
C THR A 96 -4.95 9.98 16.09
N ASP A 97 -5.30 11.24 15.80
CA ASP A 97 -5.31 11.75 14.43
C ASP A 97 -3.94 11.68 13.75
N LYS A 98 -2.86 11.94 14.50
CA LYS A 98 -1.50 11.80 13.98
C LYS A 98 -1.13 10.34 13.76
N GLN A 99 -1.64 9.42 14.57
CA GLN A 99 -1.46 7.99 14.36
C GLN A 99 -2.15 7.53 13.08
N PHE A 100 -3.34 8.06 12.78
CA PHE A 100 -4.08 7.75 11.56
C PHE A 100 -3.41 8.29 10.30
N ILE A 101 -2.87 9.50 10.36
CA ILE A 101 -2.04 10.06 9.28
C ILE A 101 -0.76 9.25 9.10
N ALA A 102 -0.08 8.87 10.19
CA ALA A 102 1.09 8.01 10.12
C ALA A 102 0.76 6.65 9.50
N LEU A 103 -0.36 6.03 9.86
CA LEU A 103 -0.80 4.78 9.22
C LEU A 103 -1.05 4.96 7.72
N ALA A 104 -1.64 6.08 7.29
CA ALA A 104 -1.82 6.38 5.88
C ALA A 104 -0.47 6.55 5.16
N HIS A 105 0.48 7.24 5.79
CA HIS A 105 1.86 7.39 5.31
C HIS A 105 2.53 6.02 5.12
N GLU A 106 2.53 5.18 6.15
CA GLU A 106 3.12 3.84 6.10
C GLU A 106 2.46 2.94 5.05
N MET A 107 1.15 3.07 4.83
CA MET A 107 0.45 2.33 3.77
C MET A 107 0.82 2.78 2.35
N ILE A 108 1.26 4.03 2.16
CA ILE A 108 1.85 4.47 0.89
C ILE A 108 3.18 3.74 0.67
N HIS A 109 4.00 3.57 1.70
CA HIS A 109 5.21 2.74 1.58
C HIS A 109 4.90 1.28 1.28
N VAL A 110 3.87 0.68 1.90
CA VAL A 110 3.41 -0.67 1.56
C VAL A 110 3.05 -0.76 0.07
N LYS A 111 2.30 0.22 -0.46
CA LYS A 111 2.00 0.32 -1.89
C LYS A 111 3.27 0.41 -2.73
N GLN A 112 4.22 1.27 -2.34
CA GLN A 112 5.46 1.49 -3.08
C GLN A 112 6.29 0.20 -3.18
N TYR A 113 6.42 -0.55 -2.08
CA TYR A 113 7.11 -1.85 -2.09
C TYR A 113 6.32 -2.90 -2.88
N TYR A 114 5.01 -3.01 -2.64
CA TYR A 114 4.17 -4.02 -3.30
C TYR A 114 4.17 -3.90 -4.83
N ARG A 115 4.24 -2.68 -5.35
CA ARG A 115 4.30 -2.39 -6.80
C ARG A 115 5.72 -2.42 -7.38
N GLY A 116 6.75 -2.64 -6.56
CA GLY A 116 8.15 -2.56 -6.97
C GLY A 116 8.60 -1.15 -7.34
N GLU A 117 7.87 -0.11 -6.91
CA GLU A 117 8.26 1.28 -7.10
C GLU A 117 9.41 1.64 -6.16
N LEU A 118 9.39 1.15 -4.93
CA LEU A 118 10.49 1.27 -3.98
C LEU A 118 11.09 -0.12 -3.73
N VAL A 119 12.40 -0.23 -3.90
CA VAL A 119 13.15 -1.48 -3.64
C VAL A 119 14.34 -1.14 -2.76
N ALA A 120 14.42 -1.75 -1.59
CA ALA A 120 15.59 -1.65 -0.71
C ALA A 120 16.60 -2.74 -1.09
N HIS A 121 17.81 -2.35 -1.51
CA HIS A 121 18.92 -3.28 -1.75
C HIS A 121 19.77 -3.46 -0.51
N THR A 122 19.99 -2.37 0.22
CA THR A 122 20.65 -2.32 1.53
C THR A 122 20.03 -1.21 2.36
N ASP A 123 20.51 -1.02 3.60
CA ASP A 123 20.19 0.13 4.44
C ASP A 123 20.59 1.49 3.83
N LYS A 124 21.43 1.49 2.80
CA LYS A 124 22.02 2.69 2.17
C LYS A 124 21.72 2.82 0.68
N ALA A 125 21.15 1.79 0.07
CA ALA A 125 20.94 1.71 -1.36
C ALA A 125 19.49 1.30 -1.68
N PHE A 126 18.81 2.15 -2.44
CA PHE A 126 17.42 1.97 -2.82
C PHE A 126 17.27 2.18 -4.33
N SER A 127 16.27 1.53 -4.93
CA SER A 127 15.74 1.94 -6.22
C SER A 127 14.36 2.56 -6.03
N TRP A 128 14.14 3.74 -6.62
CA TRP A 128 12.86 4.41 -6.67
C TRP A 128 12.42 4.60 -8.12
N LYS A 129 11.29 4.00 -8.49
CA LYS A 129 10.72 3.96 -9.86
C LYS A 129 11.77 3.62 -10.93
N GLY A 130 12.59 2.62 -10.62
CA GLY A 130 13.66 2.13 -11.50
C GLY A 130 14.98 2.91 -11.43
N GLN A 131 15.03 4.06 -10.74
CA GLN A 131 16.26 4.83 -10.56
C GLN A 131 16.99 4.42 -9.27
N SER A 132 18.28 4.12 -9.36
CA SER A 132 19.10 3.73 -8.21
C SER A 132 19.68 4.93 -7.45
N PHE A 133 19.66 4.84 -6.13
CA PHE A 133 20.19 5.81 -5.17
C PHE A 133 21.14 5.10 -4.21
N THR A 134 22.45 5.35 -4.31
CA THR A 134 23.50 4.57 -3.62
C THR A 134 24.16 5.27 -2.43
N ASN A 135 23.62 6.42 -1.98
CA ASN A 135 24.14 7.19 -0.83
C ASN A 135 23.01 7.91 -0.07
N ILE A 136 21.94 7.19 0.25
CA ILE A 136 20.71 7.79 0.81
C ILE A 136 20.91 8.43 2.19
N LEU A 137 21.99 8.08 2.90
CA LEU A 137 22.37 8.70 4.17
C LEU A 137 22.85 10.15 4.02
N ARG A 138 23.21 10.59 2.80
CA ARG A 138 23.57 11.99 2.54
C ARG A 138 22.36 12.87 2.20
N LEU A 139 21.23 12.25 1.90
CA LEU A 139 19.96 12.94 1.66
C LEU A 139 19.18 13.00 2.97
N ALA A 140 18.63 14.17 3.30
CA ALA A 140 17.70 14.26 4.41
C ALA A 140 16.54 13.29 4.16
N TYR A 141 16.00 12.72 5.25
CA TYR A 141 14.92 11.74 5.15
C TYR A 141 13.76 12.29 4.30
N THR A 142 13.30 13.50 4.60
CA THR A 142 12.22 14.20 3.90
C THR A 142 12.50 14.51 2.43
N ASP A 143 13.76 14.51 2.01
CA ASP A 143 14.17 14.88 0.64
C ASP A 143 14.27 13.65 -0.27
N ARG A 144 13.96 12.46 0.26
CA ARG A 144 13.94 11.22 -0.53
C ARG A 144 12.66 11.19 -1.34
N ALA A 145 12.76 10.90 -2.63
CA ALA A 145 11.65 11.02 -3.56
C ALA A 145 10.42 10.15 -3.23
N TRP A 146 10.61 9.02 -2.53
CA TRP A 146 9.49 8.19 -2.04
C TRP A 146 8.79 8.78 -0.81
N GLU A 147 9.52 9.52 0.02
CA GLU A 147 8.97 10.28 1.16
C GLU A 147 8.18 11.49 0.65
N GLU A 148 8.68 12.18 -0.38
CA GLU A 148 7.96 13.27 -1.03
C GLU A 148 6.58 12.82 -1.54
N GLU A 149 6.50 11.65 -2.19
CA GLU A 149 5.22 11.05 -2.59
C GLU A 149 4.35 10.71 -1.35
N ALA A 150 4.94 10.12 -0.31
CA ALA A 150 4.20 9.73 0.89
C ALA A 150 3.59 10.94 1.62
N PHE A 151 4.38 11.98 1.89
CA PHE A 151 3.91 13.22 2.50
C PHE A 151 2.87 13.96 1.64
N GLY A 152 3.00 13.87 0.31
CA GLY A 152 2.04 14.45 -0.62
C GLY A 152 0.66 13.79 -0.60
N LEU A 153 0.59 12.50 -0.25
CA LEU A 153 -0.63 11.70 -0.37
C LEU A 153 -1.28 11.33 0.97
N GLU A 154 -0.54 11.30 2.09
CA GLU A 154 -1.00 10.78 3.40
C GLU A 154 -2.36 11.37 3.86
N ARG A 155 -2.53 12.70 3.71
CA ARG A 155 -3.75 13.40 4.12
C ARG A 155 -4.91 13.10 3.18
N ALA A 156 -4.65 13.08 1.88
CA ALA A 156 -5.68 12.78 0.88
C ALA A 156 -6.20 11.35 1.06
N LEU A 157 -5.30 10.40 1.32
CA LEU A 157 -5.65 9.01 1.60
C LEU A 157 -6.51 8.89 2.87
N TYR A 158 -6.11 9.56 3.95
CA TYR A 158 -6.89 9.56 5.19
C TYR A 158 -8.28 10.19 5.02
N PHE A 159 -8.38 11.33 4.34
CA PHE A 159 -9.67 11.96 4.07
C PHE A 159 -10.57 11.10 3.19
N ASN A 160 -10.00 10.37 2.22
CA ASN A 160 -10.75 9.42 1.42
C ASN A 160 -11.37 8.30 2.28
N PHE A 161 -10.67 7.81 3.30
CA PHE A 161 -11.24 6.86 4.27
C PHE A 161 -12.37 7.48 5.10
N LEU A 162 -12.19 8.70 5.62
CA LEU A 162 -13.24 9.36 6.41
C LEU A 162 -14.52 9.59 5.60
N GLN A 163 -14.39 9.98 4.34
CA GLN A 163 -15.53 10.11 3.44
C GLN A 163 -16.23 8.77 3.23
N HIS A 164 -15.49 7.69 2.97
CA HIS A 164 -16.06 6.35 2.82
C HIS A 164 -16.83 5.90 4.08
N GLN A 165 -16.29 6.17 5.27
CA GLN A 165 -16.98 5.87 6.53
C GLN A 165 -18.28 6.66 6.68
N GLN A 166 -18.29 7.94 6.32
CA GLN A 166 -19.51 8.77 6.38
C GLN A 166 -20.59 8.25 5.43
N GLU A 167 -20.23 7.88 4.20
CA GLU A 167 -21.16 7.33 3.20
C GLU A 167 -21.77 6.01 3.67
N ASN A 168 -20.96 5.10 4.24
CA ASN A 168 -21.46 3.83 4.79
C ASN A 168 -22.40 4.03 5.98
N ASN A 169 -22.10 5.00 6.85
CA ASN A 169 -22.95 5.34 7.99
C ASN A 169 -24.29 5.96 7.58
N LEU A 170 -24.35 6.66 6.44
CA LEU A 170 -25.59 7.18 5.87
C LEU A 170 -26.41 6.08 5.18
N ALA A 171 -25.76 5.12 4.52
CA ALA A 171 -26.42 4.02 3.82
C ALA A 171 -27.05 2.96 4.76
N THR A 172 -26.61 2.92 6.02
CA THR A 172 -27.07 1.99 7.06
C THR A 172 -28.14 2.57 7.98
N ARG A 173 -28.56 3.82 7.74
CA ARG A 173 -29.66 4.51 8.42
C ARG A 173 -30.90 4.55 7.55
#